data_AF-A0A6B3EFN5-F1
#
_entry.id   AF-A0A6B3EFN5-F1
#
_cell.length_a   1.000
_cell.length_b   1.000
_cell.length_c   1.000
_cell.angle_alpha   90.00
_cell.angle_beta   90.00
_cell.angle_gamma   90.00
#
_symmetry.space_group_name_H-M   'P 1'
#
loop_
_entity.id
_entity.type
_entity.pdbx_description
1 polymer ?
#
loop_
_entity_poly.entity_id
_entity_poly.type
_entity_poly.pdbx_seq_one_letter_code
_entity_poly.pdbx_strand_id
1 'polypeptide(L)'
;ERSLAVQYAREHRAESRSVQRLLAPGSVAVVGAKRAGGGVGRSVLRNLLAAGYTGRLYAVNSSFPEDQGTLDGVPAFRTVK
;
A
#
# COMPACT_ATOMS: atom_id res chain seq x y z
N GLU A 1 -22.98 8.47 36.08
CA GLU A 1 -22.94 9.18 34.78
C GLU A 1 -21.54 9.47 34.21
N ARG A 2 -20.51 9.79 35.03
CA ARG A 2 -19.14 10.10 34.54
C ARG A 2 -18.27 8.92 34.05
N SER A 3 -18.74 7.67 34.16
CA SER A 3 -17.93 6.48 33.81
C SER A 3 -18.12 6.00 32.36
N LEU A 4 -19.30 6.21 31.77
CA LEU A 4 -19.64 5.72 30.42
C LEU A 4 -18.91 6.50 29.32
N ALA A 5 -18.74 7.82 29.48
CA ALA A 5 -18.06 8.66 28.49
C ALA A 5 -16.56 8.35 28.35
N VAL A 6 -15.91 7.87 29.41
CA VAL A 6 -14.50 7.45 29.38
C VAL A 6 -14.35 6.09 28.68
N GLN A 7 -15.36 5.22 28.79
CA GLN A 7 -15.40 3.92 28.13
C GLN A 7 -15.53 4.08 26.61
N TYR A 8 -16.49 4.89 26.13
CA TYR A 8 -16.68 5.18 24.70
C TYR A 8 -15.44 5.84 24.05
N ALA A 9 -14.73 6.71 24.77
CA ALA A 9 -13.55 7.38 24.24
C ALA A 9 -12.33 6.46 24.07
N ARG A 10 -12.25 5.33 24.81
CA ARG A 10 -11.17 4.34 24.63
C ARG A 10 -11.48 3.36 23.49
N GLU A 11 -12.74 3.01 23.30
CA GLU A 11 -13.23 2.16 22.22
C GLU A 11 -12.94 2.79 20.83
N HIS A 12 -13.29 4.07 20.65
CA HIS A 12 -13.06 4.77 19.37
C HIS A 12 -11.58 4.91 18.93
N ARG A 13 -10.63 4.96 19.89
CA ARG A 13 -9.19 5.08 19.57
C ARG A 13 -8.55 3.75 19.19
N ALA A 14 -9.12 2.62 19.60
CA ALA A 14 -8.67 1.30 19.19
C ALA A 14 -9.15 0.97 17.77
N GLU A 15 -10.41 1.29 17.44
CA GLU A 15 -10.96 1.12 16.08
C GLU A 15 -10.24 2.00 15.06
N SER A 16 -10.02 3.28 15.38
CA SER A 16 -9.38 4.23 14.45
C SER A 16 -7.94 3.82 14.12
N ARG A 17 -7.16 3.34 15.09
CA ARG A 17 -5.79 2.82 14.83
C ARG A 17 -5.79 1.50 14.07
N SER A 18 -6.85 0.70 14.23
CA SER A 18 -7.01 -0.56 13.49
C SER A 18 -7.16 -0.28 11.99
N VAL A 19 -8.02 0.68 11.62
CA VAL A 19 -8.27 1.02 10.21
C VAL A 19 -7.28 2.03 9.63
N GLN A 20 -6.59 2.82 10.46
CA GLN A 20 -5.67 3.85 9.98
C GLN A 20 -4.61 3.30 9.01
N ARG A 21 -4.11 2.08 9.24
CA ARG A 21 -3.13 1.47 8.32
C ARG A 21 -3.73 1.08 6.97
N LEU A 22 -5.04 0.85 6.91
CA LEU A 22 -5.77 0.55 5.69
C LEU A 22 -6.18 1.83 4.95
N LEU A 23 -6.61 2.86 5.69
CA LEU A 23 -7.11 4.11 5.14
C LEU A 23 -5.99 5.10 4.78
N ALA A 24 -4.85 5.04 5.48
CA ALA A 24 -3.70 5.91 5.28
C ALA A 24 -2.38 5.13 5.47
N PRO A 25 -2.09 4.15 4.59
CA PRO A 25 -0.84 3.41 4.67
C PRO A 25 0.34 4.35 4.41
N GLY A 26 1.41 4.24 5.22
CA GLY A 26 2.68 4.95 4.97
C GLY A 26 3.51 4.34 3.83
N SER A 27 3.21 3.10 3.45
CA SER A 27 3.80 2.44 2.29
C SER A 27 2.87 1.36 1.71
N VAL A 28 2.93 1.17 0.39
CA VAL A 28 2.16 0.17 -0.35
C VAL A 28 3.10 -0.64 -1.25
N ALA A 29 2.96 -1.96 -1.22
CA ALA A 29 3.61 -2.87 -2.16
C ALA A 29 2.56 -3.49 -3.09
N VAL A 30 2.69 -3.27 -4.40
CA VAL A 30 1.77 -3.80 -5.40
C VAL A 30 2.31 -5.12 -5.94
N VAL A 31 1.79 -6.22 -5.40
CA VAL A 31 2.14 -7.58 -5.82
C VAL A 31 1.44 -7.93 -7.14
N GLY A 32 2.19 -8.51 -8.09
CA GLY A 32 1.70 -8.85 -9.43
C GLY A 32 1.81 -7.72 -10.45
N ALA A 33 2.54 -6.64 -10.13
CA ALA A 33 2.87 -5.60 -11.11
C ALA A 33 3.77 -6.19 -12.20
N LYS A 34 3.38 -6.11 -13.47
CA LYS A 34 4.14 -6.70 -14.59
C LYS A 34 4.61 -5.62 -15.57
N ARG A 35 5.71 -5.90 -16.27
CA ARG A 35 6.27 -4.99 -17.28
C ARG A 35 5.38 -4.87 -18.51
N ALA A 36 5.04 -6.03 -19.09
CA ALA A 36 4.17 -6.13 -20.25
C ALA A 36 2.85 -5.41 -19.95
N GLY A 37 2.54 -4.39 -20.74
CA GLY A 37 1.39 -3.51 -20.51
C GLY A 37 0.12 -4.31 -20.26
N GLY A 38 -0.67 -3.89 -19.27
CA GLY A 38 -1.92 -4.53 -18.87
C GLY A 38 -1.85 -5.31 -17.55
N GLY A 39 -2.99 -5.86 -17.13
CA GLY A 39 -3.14 -6.60 -15.87
C GLY A 39 -3.43 -5.74 -14.64
N VAL A 40 -4.12 -6.34 -13.67
CA VAL A 40 -4.64 -5.64 -12.48
C VAL A 40 -3.54 -4.96 -11.67
N GLY A 41 -2.43 -5.65 -11.37
CA GLY A 41 -1.33 -5.06 -10.61
C GLY A 41 -0.70 -3.84 -11.27
N ARG A 42 -0.55 -3.85 -12.61
CA ARG A 42 -0.05 -2.70 -13.36
C ARG A 42 -1.04 -1.53 -13.36
N SER A 43 -2.34 -1.82 -13.43
CA SER A 43 -3.38 -0.79 -13.34
C SER A 43 -3.45 -0.17 -11.94
N VAL A 44 -3.40 -0.97 -10.89
CA VAL A 44 -3.38 -0.48 -9.50
C VAL A 44 -2.16 0.40 -9.26
N LEU A 45 -0.97 -0.03 -9.69
CA LEU A 45 0.25 0.78 -9.57
C LEU A 45 0.10 2.14 -10.24
N ARG A 46 -0.39 2.16 -11.49
CA ARG A 46 -0.61 3.41 -12.23
C ARG A 46 -1.70 4.29 -11.61
N ASN A 47 -2.75 3.70 -11.06
CA ASN A 47 -3.81 4.44 -10.38
C ASN A 47 -3.28 5.12 -9.11
N LEU A 48 -2.45 4.44 -8.32
CA LEU A 48 -1.84 5.03 -7.12
C LEU A 48 -0.91 6.20 -7.48
N LEU A 49 -0.11 6.05 -8.53
CA LEU A 49 0.74 7.13 -9.05
C LEU A 49 -0.08 8.30 -9.57
N ALA A 50 -1.10 8.04 -10.38
CA ALA A 50 -1.97 9.06 -10.96
C ALA A 50 -2.81 9.79 -9.90
N ALA A 51 -3.22 9.11 -8.83
CA ALA A 51 -3.92 9.70 -7.69
C ALA A 51 -3.00 10.50 -6.77
N GLY A 52 -1.68 10.55 -7.03
CA GLY A 52 -0.72 11.30 -6.24
C GLY A 52 -0.45 10.69 -4.86
N TYR A 53 -0.49 9.36 -4.73
CA TYR A 53 -0.14 8.69 -3.47
C TYR A 53 1.25 9.14 -2.99
N THR A 54 1.30 9.75 -1.81
CA THR A 54 2.51 10.39 -1.28
C THR A 54 3.36 9.47 -0.40
N GLY A 55 2.86 8.27 -0.08
CA GLY A 55 3.60 7.25 0.66
C GLY A 55 4.60 6.50 -0.22
N ARG A 56 5.38 5.60 0.39
CA ARG A 56 6.35 4.80 -0.37
C ARG A 56 5.62 3.73 -1.18
N LEU A 57 5.95 3.63 -2.46
CA LEU A 57 5.31 2.69 -3.38
C LEU A 57 6.35 1.73 -3.96
N TYR A 58 6.01 0.44 -4.00
CA TYR A 58 6.90 -0.62 -4.48
C TYR A 58 6.17 -1.53 -5.46
N ALA A 59 6.84 -1.92 -6.54
CA ALA A 59 6.36 -2.95 -7.45
C ALA A 59 6.93 -4.30 -7.04
N VAL A 60 6.10 -5.34 -6.92
CA VAL A 60 6.55 -6.68 -6.53
C VAL A 60 6.09 -7.74 -7.52
N ASN A 61 7.03 -8.50 -8.06
CA ASN A 61 6.72 -9.62 -8.95
C ASN A 61 7.89 -10.61 -9.02
N SER A 62 7.62 -11.89 -8.74
CA SER A 62 8.63 -12.95 -8.78
C SER A 62 9.22 -13.18 -10.19
N SER A 63 8.50 -12.78 -11.24
CA SER A 63 8.95 -12.84 -12.63
C SER A 63 9.84 -11.67 -13.05
N PHE A 64 10.14 -10.71 -12.17
CA PHE A 64 11.13 -9.69 -12.49
C PHE A 64 12.53 -10.32 -12.61
N PRO A 65 13.34 -9.89 -13.60
CA PRO A 65 14.76 -10.19 -13.64
C PRO A 65 15.48 -9.71 -12.38
N GLU A 66 16.63 -10.31 -12.09
CA GLU A 66 17.42 -9.99 -10.91
C GLU A 66 17.93 -8.54 -10.90
N ASP A 67 18.17 -7.98 -12.08
CA ASP A 67 18.64 -6.62 -12.31
C ASP A 67 17.48 -5.61 -12.50
N GLN A 68 16.24 -6.00 -12.24
CA GLN A 68 15.10 -5.09 -12.35
C GLN A 68 15.18 -4.01 -11.26
N GLY A 69 15.64 -2.81 -11.62
CA GLY A 69 15.70 -1.68 -10.69
C GLY A 69 14.34 -1.05 -10.40
N THR A 70 13.61 -0.64 -11.44
CA THR A 70 12.35 0.12 -11.28
C THR A 70 11.27 -0.31 -12.27
N LEU A 71 9.99 -0.12 -11.91
CA LEU A 71 8.84 -0.20 -12.81
C LEU A 71 8.03 1.09 -12.66
N ASP A 72 7.73 1.80 -13.74
CA ASP A 72 7.02 3.10 -13.70
C ASP A 72 7.66 4.12 -12.73
N GLY A 73 8.99 4.09 -12.60
CA GLY A 73 9.74 4.97 -11.71
C GLY A 73 9.72 4.56 -10.22
N VAL A 74 9.00 3.49 -9.84
CA VAL A 74 9.03 2.95 -8.47
C VAL A 74 10.00 1.78 -8.33
N PRO A 75 10.65 1.58 -7.16
CA PRO A 75 11.52 0.44 -6.94
C PRO A 75 10.80 -0.90 -7.15
N ALA A 76 11.48 -1.84 -7.80
CA ALA A 76 10.94 -3.15 -8.14
C ALA A 76 11.65 -4.26 -7.36
N PHE A 77 10.88 -5.22 -6.86
CA PHE A 77 11.38 -6.35 -6.08
C PHE A 77 10.73 -7.67 -6.49
N ARG A 78 11.42 -8.79 -6.27
CA ARG A 78 10.87 -10.12 -6.57
C ARG A 78 9.95 -10.67 -5.48
N THR A 79 10.13 -10.23 -4.24
CA THR A 79 9.36 -10.66 -3.07
C THR A 79 9.15 -9.52 -2.08
N VAL A 80 8.14 -9.67 -1.21
CA VAL A 80 8.01 -8.86 0.02
C VAL A 80 8.79 -9.60 1.12
N LYS A 81 9.57 -8.86 1.91
CA LYS A 81 10.25 -9.38 3.10
C LYS A 81 9.64 -8.79 4.36
#